data_AF-A0A2V8HJQ5-F1
#
_entry.id   AF-A0A2V8HJQ5-F1
#
_cell.length_a   1.000
_cell.length_b   1.000
_cell.length_c   1.000
_cell.angle_alpha   90.00
_cell.angle_beta   90.00
_cell.angle_gamma   90.00
#
_symmetry.space_group_name_H-M   'P 1'
#
loop_
_entity.id
_entity.type
_entity.pdbx_description
1 polymer ?
#
loop_
_entity_poly.entity_id
_entity_poly.type
_entity_poly.pdbx_seq_one_letter_code
_entity_poly.pdbx_strand_id
1 'polypeptide(L)'
;MARSRFSAGAGPGARRDCETIKDTKTLLTTKDATSTKERTRRIAFYFVFIATFVVVFFRGLDATLAQTDITENDLLAASAGRALRIGSVADGHVTVIPLEVYVSRVLAAEGDPKAADAAQQALAIAIRTYTLKNSDRHARDGYDLCDSTHCQVLRPSTPTSRRATMATVGQGLTYHGELAEVFYSASCGGRSEKAGDVWPGADYPYLVSRNDDVCEDDPPWVVDFRLDDVRRALERVGFEGDRLKDVDVDGHTSSGRVSRLRLSGMRPNVIAADQFRMALGPTELRSTAFKVEKHGDELRFTGRGYGHGVGMCAIGASRRALRGESAKAILEQYYPGLEITSLVSIPPVLVVVPQSSGISVTVPKASSIAASEIGRIASAAHNELARTLGTSVLPMTIRLHDTPDSFRLATNRPWWVSEVAEGTSIDLAPASVLAQRGGVEPSVRLAVAELLVADPLAGRPAWVRIGAARYFADGPASIKPASSRTKCPTDAELLLAVSATAQREAETRAEGCFARELPKARDWRLVR
;
A
#
# COMPACT_ATOMS: atom_id res chain seq x y z
N MET A 1 -52.39 47.54 -33.18
CA MET A 1 -53.67 46.86 -33.44
C MET A 1 -53.79 45.70 -32.47
N ALA A 2 -54.54 45.89 -31.37
CA ALA A 2 -55.84 45.23 -31.07
C ALA A 2 -55.65 43.76 -30.59
N ARG A 3 -55.63 43.47 -29.29
CA ARG A 3 -56.73 43.23 -28.32
C ARG A 3 -57.66 42.04 -28.63
N SER A 4 -57.83 41.21 -27.57
CA SER A 4 -59.03 40.45 -27.14
C SER A 4 -59.25 39.05 -27.74
N ARG A 5 -59.92 38.06 -27.12
CA ARG A 5 -60.39 37.73 -25.74
C ARG A 5 -60.97 36.28 -25.82
N PHE A 6 -60.86 35.51 -24.73
CA PHE A 6 -61.79 34.51 -24.13
C PHE A 6 -62.60 33.47 -24.96
N SER A 7 -62.52 32.19 -24.55
CA SER A 7 -63.63 31.34 -24.00
C SER A 7 -63.23 29.84 -24.06
N ALA A 8 -62.89 29.17 -22.95
CA ALA A 8 -63.72 28.31 -22.09
C ALA A 8 -64.04 26.88 -22.64
N GLY A 9 -63.61 25.86 -21.89
CA GLY A 9 -64.02 24.45 -22.04
C GLY A 9 -63.36 23.58 -20.96
N ALA A 10 -64.17 22.99 -20.08
CA ALA A 10 -63.80 22.33 -18.83
C ALA A 10 -63.54 20.82 -18.96
N GLY A 11 -62.78 20.23 -18.01
CA GLY A 11 -62.77 18.78 -17.72
C GLY A 11 -61.55 18.32 -16.91
N PRO A 12 -61.68 17.50 -15.84
CA PRO A 12 -60.81 17.56 -14.65
C PRO A 12 -59.85 16.35 -14.48
N GLY A 13 -58.82 16.50 -13.64
CA GLY A 13 -58.02 15.34 -13.21
C GLY A 13 -56.77 15.64 -12.39
N ALA A 14 -56.95 15.88 -11.09
CA ALA A 14 -56.02 15.57 -9.99
C ALA A 14 -54.52 15.91 -10.14
N ARG A 15 -54.10 17.03 -9.53
CA ARG A 15 -52.79 17.13 -8.85
C ARG A 15 -52.96 17.82 -7.51
N ARG A 16 -52.48 17.15 -6.46
CA ARG A 16 -52.31 17.68 -5.11
C ARG A 16 -50.92 18.29 -5.04
N ASP A 17 -50.86 19.61 -4.85
CA ASP A 17 -49.67 20.30 -4.37
C ASP A 17 -49.88 20.67 -2.90
N CYS A 18 -48.92 20.28 -2.07
CA CYS A 18 -48.82 20.66 -0.67
C CYS A 18 -48.16 22.04 -0.59
N GLU A 19 -48.85 23.00 0.00
CA GLU A 19 -48.22 24.21 0.53
C GLU A 19 -48.66 24.44 1.99
N THR A 20 -47.63 24.54 2.84
CA THR A 20 -47.52 25.38 4.05
C THR A 20 -48.64 25.40 5.10
N ILE A 21 -48.36 24.74 6.22
CA ILE A 21 -49.07 24.87 7.50
C ILE A 21 -48.70 26.22 8.15
N LYS A 22 -49.68 27.12 8.27
CA LYS A 22 -49.70 28.21 9.26
C LYS A 22 -50.99 28.11 10.09
N ASP A 23 -50.83 28.29 11.40
CA ASP A 23 -51.83 28.71 12.39
C ASP A 23 -52.98 27.76 12.77
N THR A 24 -52.68 26.75 13.60
CA THR A 24 -53.65 26.15 14.53
C THR A 24 -53.84 27.02 15.76
N LYS A 25 -54.70 28.04 15.65
CA LYS A 25 -55.24 28.78 16.79
C LYS A 25 -56.76 28.93 16.69
N THR A 26 -57.47 27.84 16.39
CA THR A 26 -58.94 27.81 16.43
C THR A 26 -59.51 26.40 16.60
N LEU A 27 -59.19 25.72 17.68
CA LEU A 27 -59.88 24.50 18.08
C LEU A 27 -59.87 24.45 19.61
N LEU A 28 -60.80 25.14 20.27
CA LEU A 28 -61.23 24.85 21.65
C LEU A 28 -62.42 25.75 22.02
N THR A 29 -63.52 25.62 21.29
CA THR A 29 -64.85 26.09 21.73
C THR A 29 -65.93 25.12 21.27
N THR A 30 -66.10 24.01 22.00
CA THR A 30 -67.39 23.33 22.10
C THR A 30 -67.58 22.79 23.51
N LYS A 31 -68.62 23.30 24.18
CA LYS A 31 -69.27 22.68 25.33
C LYS A 31 -69.97 21.41 24.81
N ASP A 32 -69.72 20.27 25.43
CA ASP A 32 -70.78 19.30 25.71
C ASP A 32 -70.39 18.32 26.82
N ALA A 33 -71.40 17.99 27.62
CA ALA A 33 -71.29 17.25 28.87
C ALA A 33 -71.13 15.74 28.63
N THR A 34 -69.94 15.20 28.89
CA THR A 34 -69.75 13.77 29.17
C THR A 34 -69.49 13.57 30.66
N SER A 35 -70.35 12.75 31.27
CA SER A 35 -70.36 12.26 32.66
C SER A 35 -69.00 12.33 33.39
N THR A 36 -69.00 12.87 34.62
CA THR A 36 -67.82 13.02 35.48
C THR A 36 -67.05 11.71 35.63
N LYS A 37 -67.74 10.56 35.62
CA LYS A 37 -67.15 9.22 35.74
C LYS A 37 -66.33 8.83 34.48
N GLU A 38 -66.77 9.28 33.32
CA GLU A 38 -66.11 9.05 32.03
C GLU A 38 -64.94 10.02 31.83
N ARG A 39 -65.07 11.25 32.35
CA ARG A 39 -63.98 12.23 32.42
C ARG A 39 -62.85 11.76 33.34
N THR A 40 -63.16 11.21 34.52
CA THR A 40 -62.16 10.63 35.43
C THR A 40 -61.50 9.39 34.84
N ARG A 41 -62.25 8.51 34.15
CA ARG A 41 -61.67 7.35 33.44
C ARG A 41 -60.78 7.77 32.27
N ARG A 42 -61.17 8.78 31.48
CA ARG A 42 -60.32 9.33 30.41
C ARG A 42 -59.07 10.00 30.96
N ILE A 43 -59.17 10.79 32.02
CA ILE A 43 -58.00 11.43 32.67
C ILE A 43 -57.07 10.36 33.26
N ALA A 44 -57.60 9.32 33.92
CA ALA A 44 -56.81 8.21 34.43
C ALA A 44 -56.17 7.39 33.29
N PHE A 45 -56.88 7.16 32.18
CA PHE A 45 -56.33 6.47 31.01
C PHE A 45 -55.26 7.32 30.32
N TYR A 46 -55.44 8.64 30.21
CA TYR A 46 -54.42 9.56 29.71
C TYR A 46 -53.23 9.66 30.67
N PHE A 47 -53.43 9.64 31.99
CA PHE A 47 -52.33 9.62 32.96
C PHE A 47 -51.56 8.30 32.92
N VAL A 48 -52.24 7.16 32.81
CA VAL A 48 -51.59 5.86 32.65
C VAL A 48 -50.92 5.78 31.28
N PHE A 49 -51.54 6.26 30.20
CA PHE A 49 -50.95 6.26 28.86
C PHE A 49 -49.77 7.23 28.77
N ILE A 50 -49.85 8.43 29.36
CA ILE A 50 -48.73 9.38 29.43
C ILE A 50 -47.66 8.84 30.37
N ALA A 51 -47.99 8.24 31.51
CA ALA A 51 -46.97 7.64 32.39
C ALA A 51 -46.32 6.41 31.74
N THR A 52 -47.06 5.59 31.00
CA THR A 52 -46.53 4.44 30.27
C THR A 52 -45.76 4.89 29.03
N PHE A 53 -46.24 5.91 28.31
CA PHE A 53 -45.53 6.51 27.19
C PHE A 53 -44.29 7.23 27.66
N VAL A 54 -44.32 7.98 28.77
CA VAL A 54 -43.14 8.59 29.40
C VAL A 54 -42.20 7.49 29.89
N VAL A 55 -42.66 6.42 30.53
CA VAL A 55 -41.75 5.32 30.94
C VAL A 55 -41.20 4.55 29.74
N VAL A 56 -41.97 4.32 28.66
CA VAL A 56 -41.52 3.64 27.44
C VAL A 56 -40.68 4.56 26.56
N PHE A 57 -40.94 5.87 26.56
CA PHE A 57 -40.20 6.91 25.83
C PHE A 57 -38.94 7.30 26.60
N PHE A 58 -38.92 7.29 27.94
CA PHE A 58 -37.70 7.43 28.74
C PHE A 58 -36.90 6.12 28.77
N ARG A 59 -37.51 4.93 28.83
CA ARG A 59 -36.80 3.66 28.58
C ARG A 59 -36.34 3.53 27.12
N GLY A 60 -37.08 4.12 26.19
CA GLY A 60 -36.74 4.22 24.78
C GLY A 60 -35.65 5.26 24.51
N LEU A 61 -35.62 6.38 25.24
CA LEU A 61 -34.54 7.36 25.21
C LEU A 61 -33.28 6.84 25.91
N ASP A 62 -33.41 6.09 27.00
CA ASP A 62 -32.28 5.36 27.61
C ASP A 62 -31.73 4.32 26.62
N ALA A 63 -32.59 3.67 25.82
CA ALA A 63 -32.16 2.77 24.75
C ALA A 63 -31.61 3.50 23.50
N THR A 64 -31.85 4.80 23.35
CA THR A 64 -31.34 5.61 22.23
C THR A 64 -30.11 6.45 22.61
N LEU A 65 -29.80 6.57 23.91
CA LEU A 65 -28.64 7.31 24.45
C LEU A 65 -27.61 6.42 25.17
N ALA A 66 -27.67 5.12 24.93
CA ALA A 66 -26.57 4.21 25.20
C ALA A 66 -26.09 3.58 23.89
N GLN A 67 -25.63 4.40 22.93
CA GLN A 67 -24.53 3.90 22.09
C GLN A 67 -23.37 3.71 23.07
N THR A 68 -23.19 2.48 23.54
CA THR A 68 -21.97 2.09 24.26
C THR A 68 -20.82 2.55 23.39
N ASP A 69 -20.03 3.51 23.90
CA ASP A 69 -18.86 4.00 23.20
C ASP A 69 -17.98 2.79 22.88
N ILE A 70 -17.92 2.40 21.60
CA ILE A 70 -17.06 1.31 21.16
C ILE A 70 -15.65 1.66 21.61
N THR A 71 -15.04 0.81 22.41
CA THR A 71 -13.69 0.97 22.95
C THR A 71 -12.66 0.27 22.08
N GLU A 72 -11.36 0.52 22.28
CA GLU A 72 -10.32 -0.30 21.63
C GLU A 72 -10.36 -1.76 22.13
N ASN A 73 -10.86 -2.03 23.34
CA ASN A 73 -11.02 -3.40 23.84
C ASN A 73 -12.08 -4.19 23.06
N ASP A 74 -13.15 -3.52 22.63
CA ASP A 74 -14.16 -4.14 21.79
C ASP A 74 -13.59 -4.51 20.41
N LEU A 75 -12.74 -3.65 19.84
CA LEU A 75 -12.02 -3.93 18.60
C LEU A 75 -10.94 -5.03 18.77
N LEU A 76 -10.25 -5.06 19.91
CA LEU A 76 -9.34 -6.15 20.26
C LEU A 76 -10.08 -7.49 20.26
N ALA A 77 -11.26 -7.57 20.90
CA ALA A 77 -12.09 -8.77 20.90
C ALA A 77 -12.56 -9.13 19.48
N ALA A 78 -13.02 -8.13 18.71
CA ALA A 78 -13.46 -8.30 17.32
C ALA A 78 -12.35 -8.76 16.37
N SER A 79 -11.07 -8.54 16.73
CA SER A 79 -9.93 -9.01 15.95
C SER A 79 -9.78 -10.54 15.94
N ALA A 80 -10.48 -11.26 16.83
CA ALA A 80 -10.49 -12.73 16.89
C ALA A 80 -9.07 -13.34 16.91
N GLY A 81 -8.15 -12.71 17.65
CA GLY A 81 -6.75 -13.15 17.78
C GLY A 81 -5.85 -12.80 16.58
N ARG A 82 -6.38 -12.20 15.51
CA ARG A 82 -5.58 -11.70 14.39
C ARG A 82 -4.86 -10.42 14.80
N ALA A 83 -3.55 -10.39 14.63
CA ALA A 83 -2.72 -9.24 14.91
C ALA A 83 -1.64 -9.08 13.84
N LEU A 84 -1.10 -7.87 13.75
CA LEU A 84 -0.07 -7.47 12.78
C LEU A 84 1.13 -6.91 13.54
N ARG A 85 2.33 -7.26 13.11
CA ARG A 85 3.58 -6.63 13.52
C ARG A 85 3.76 -5.37 12.69
N ILE A 86 3.81 -4.21 13.32
CA ILE A 86 3.93 -2.92 12.65
C ILE A 86 5.30 -2.31 12.94
N GLY A 87 6.10 -2.09 11.90
CA GLY A 87 7.41 -1.45 12.01
C GLY A 87 7.30 0.07 11.92
N SER A 88 7.86 0.78 12.90
CA SER A 88 7.95 2.23 12.92
C SER A 88 9.08 2.73 12.02
N VAL A 89 8.77 3.61 11.07
CA VAL A 89 9.81 4.23 10.21
C VAL A 89 10.62 5.28 10.95
N ALA A 90 10.16 5.75 12.11
CA ALA A 90 10.81 6.81 12.87
C ALA A 90 11.98 6.29 13.73
N ASP A 91 11.80 5.13 14.36
CA ASP A 91 12.74 4.57 15.33
C ASP A 91 13.03 3.06 15.14
N GLY A 92 12.39 2.42 14.14
CA GLY A 92 12.59 1.01 13.84
C GLY A 92 11.87 0.04 14.79
N HIS A 93 11.10 0.53 15.76
CA HIS A 93 10.43 -0.33 16.73
C HIS A 93 9.29 -1.14 16.08
N VAL A 94 9.14 -2.41 16.46
CA VAL A 94 8.07 -3.28 15.97
C VAL A 94 7.01 -3.46 17.06
N THR A 95 5.79 -3.01 16.79
CA THR A 95 4.63 -3.13 17.71
C THR A 95 3.63 -4.14 17.17
N VAL A 96 3.12 -5.04 18.02
CA VAL A 96 2.01 -5.92 17.65
C VAL A 96 0.68 -5.22 17.88
N ILE A 97 -0.14 -5.08 16.83
CA ILE A 97 -1.44 -4.40 16.88
C ILE A 97 -2.54 -5.37 16.40
N PRO A 98 -3.63 -5.57 17.17
CA PRO A 98 -4.78 -6.36 16.72
C PRO A 98 -5.39 -5.80 15.43
N LEU A 99 -5.87 -6.67 14.53
CA LEU A 99 -6.30 -6.27 13.17
C LEU A 99 -7.34 -5.14 13.18
N GLU A 100 -8.40 -5.25 13.98
CA GLU A 100 -9.47 -4.24 13.96
C GLU A 100 -9.04 -2.96 14.69
N VAL A 101 -8.13 -3.05 15.67
CA VAL A 101 -7.48 -1.88 16.27
C VAL A 101 -6.63 -1.17 15.21
N TYR A 102 -5.86 -1.93 14.42
CA TYR A 102 -5.05 -1.42 13.32
C TYR A 102 -5.91 -0.70 12.27
N VAL A 103 -6.99 -1.35 11.80
CA VAL A 103 -7.93 -0.76 10.82
C VAL A 103 -8.51 0.57 11.34
N SER A 104 -8.94 0.62 12.61
CA SER A 104 -9.44 1.86 13.23
C SER A 104 -8.37 2.97 13.29
N ARG A 105 -7.12 2.63 13.59
CA ARG A 105 -6.01 3.60 13.67
C ARG A 105 -5.60 4.14 12.31
N VAL A 106 -5.60 3.30 11.27
CA VAL A 106 -5.40 3.75 9.89
C VAL A 106 -6.56 4.61 9.42
N LEU A 107 -7.80 4.22 9.72
CA LEU A 107 -8.98 5.00 9.37
C LEU A 107 -8.96 6.40 10.00
N ALA A 108 -8.49 6.52 11.25
CA ALA A 108 -8.29 7.81 11.92
C ALA A 108 -7.18 8.68 11.29
N ALA A 109 -6.23 8.08 10.57
CA ALA A 109 -5.16 8.79 9.88
C ALA A 109 -5.55 9.23 8.47
N GLU A 110 -6.22 8.35 7.72
CA GLU A 110 -6.48 8.47 6.28
C GLU A 110 -7.89 9.00 5.96
N GLY A 111 -8.86 8.80 6.87
CA GLY A 111 -10.25 9.21 6.68
C GLY A 111 -10.53 10.63 7.16
N ASP A 112 -11.52 11.30 6.55
CA ASP A 112 -12.06 12.57 7.07
C ASP A 112 -12.96 12.28 8.29
N PRO A 113 -12.60 12.70 9.51
CA PRO A 113 -13.37 12.39 10.72
C PRO A 113 -14.81 12.95 10.72
N LYS A 114 -15.14 13.86 9.79
CA LYS A 114 -16.48 14.42 9.60
C LYS A 114 -17.28 13.73 8.50
N ALA A 115 -16.67 12.81 7.75
CA ALA A 115 -17.36 12.06 6.72
C ALA A 115 -18.48 11.20 7.33
N ALA A 116 -19.57 11.05 6.57
CA ALA A 116 -20.68 10.20 6.97
C ALA A 116 -20.27 8.73 7.09
N ASP A 117 -21.00 7.96 7.90
CA ASP A 117 -20.67 6.57 8.24
C ASP A 117 -20.42 5.69 7.01
N ALA A 118 -21.18 5.86 5.92
CA ALA A 118 -21.00 5.07 4.70
C ALA A 118 -19.59 5.23 4.08
N ALA A 119 -19.01 6.44 4.09
CA ALA A 119 -17.65 6.68 3.60
C ALA A 119 -16.60 6.08 4.54
N GLN A 120 -16.80 6.23 5.85
CA GLN A 120 -15.93 5.66 6.87
C GLN A 120 -15.93 4.13 6.82
N GLN A 121 -17.10 3.51 6.64
CA GLN A 121 -17.26 2.07 6.47
C GLN A 121 -16.62 1.56 5.17
N ALA A 122 -16.82 2.25 4.05
CA ALA A 122 -16.16 1.90 2.78
C ALA A 122 -14.64 1.94 2.91
N LEU A 123 -14.10 2.99 3.53
CA LEU A 123 -12.66 3.10 3.79
C LEU A 123 -12.16 2.04 4.76
N ALA A 124 -12.89 1.71 5.83
CA ALA A 124 -12.53 0.62 6.74
C ALA A 124 -12.40 -0.74 6.02
N ILE A 125 -13.34 -1.06 5.13
CA ILE A 125 -13.33 -2.28 4.31
C ILE A 125 -12.11 -2.30 3.37
N ALA A 126 -11.83 -1.18 2.70
CA ALA A 126 -10.66 -1.07 1.81
C ALA A 126 -9.34 -1.18 2.58
N ILE A 127 -9.23 -0.51 3.73
CA ILE A 127 -8.08 -0.61 4.65
C ILE A 127 -7.85 -2.06 5.03
N ARG A 128 -8.87 -2.74 5.58
CA ARG A 128 -8.75 -4.15 6.02
C ARG A 128 -8.35 -5.07 4.89
N THR A 129 -8.90 -4.84 3.69
CA THR A 129 -8.54 -5.60 2.49
C THR A 129 -7.06 -5.41 2.14
N TYR A 130 -6.60 -4.16 2.03
CA TYR A 130 -5.19 -3.85 1.76
C TYR A 130 -4.28 -4.48 2.82
N THR A 131 -4.60 -4.27 4.09
CA THR A 131 -3.83 -4.76 5.23
C THR A 131 -3.62 -6.27 5.15
N LEU A 132 -4.69 -7.03 4.89
CA LEU A 132 -4.63 -8.48 4.82
C LEU A 132 -4.01 -9.00 3.53
N LYS A 133 -4.12 -8.24 2.44
CA LYS A 133 -3.51 -8.59 1.16
C LYS A 133 -1.99 -8.37 1.18
N ASN A 134 -1.53 -7.38 1.93
CA ASN A 134 -0.14 -6.92 1.98
C ASN A 134 0.55 -7.22 3.33
N SER A 135 -0.02 -8.08 4.18
CA SER A 135 0.49 -8.31 5.55
C SER A 135 1.87 -8.97 5.61
N ASP A 136 2.49 -9.28 4.47
CA ASP A 136 3.82 -9.84 4.39
C ASP A 136 4.81 -8.87 3.73
N ARG A 137 4.41 -7.63 3.43
CA ARG A 137 5.21 -6.63 2.71
C ARG A 137 6.57 -6.37 3.33
N HIS A 138 6.66 -6.41 4.66
CA HIS A 138 7.90 -6.20 5.42
C HIS A 138 8.44 -7.46 6.12
N ALA A 139 8.04 -8.68 5.69
CA ALA A 139 8.43 -9.89 6.43
C ALA A 139 9.96 -10.06 6.57
N ARG A 140 10.74 -9.48 5.65
CA ARG A 140 12.21 -9.40 5.70
C ARG A 140 12.75 -8.57 6.86
N ASP A 141 12.02 -7.53 7.22
CA ASP A 141 12.35 -6.58 8.28
C ASP A 141 11.84 -7.06 9.65
N GLY A 142 11.23 -8.26 9.70
CA GLY A 142 10.70 -8.86 10.92
C GLY A 142 9.29 -8.39 11.32
N TYR A 143 8.63 -7.61 10.46
CA TYR A 143 7.27 -7.11 10.69
C TYR A 143 6.38 -7.26 9.44
N ASP A 144 5.09 -6.94 9.56
CA ASP A 144 4.08 -7.20 8.53
C ASP A 144 3.89 -5.97 7.63
N LEU A 145 3.66 -4.79 8.24
CA LEU A 145 3.45 -3.48 7.58
C LEU A 145 4.20 -2.36 8.31
N CYS A 146 4.53 -1.25 7.64
CA CYS A 146 5.08 -0.06 8.31
C CYS A 146 4.01 1.02 8.57
N ASP A 147 4.35 2.02 9.41
CA ASP A 147 3.45 3.10 9.84
C ASP A 147 3.53 4.39 8.99
N SER A 148 3.97 4.28 7.74
CA SER A 148 4.15 5.40 6.82
C SER A 148 3.29 5.26 5.56
N THR A 149 3.32 6.27 4.69
CA THR A 149 2.64 6.24 3.37
C THR A 149 3.17 5.15 2.43
N HIS A 150 4.27 4.47 2.77
CA HIS A 150 4.70 3.26 2.07
C HIS A 150 3.73 2.08 2.28
N CYS A 151 3.11 1.99 3.46
CA CYS A 151 2.09 1.02 3.83
C CYS A 151 0.80 1.76 4.19
N GLN A 152 0.60 2.08 5.46
CA GLN A 152 -0.55 2.86 5.94
C GLN A 152 -0.13 3.68 7.16
N VAL A 153 -0.56 4.94 7.24
CA VAL A 153 -0.25 5.80 8.39
C VAL A 153 -1.15 5.44 9.57
N LEU A 154 -0.62 5.44 10.79
CA LEU A 154 -1.39 5.20 12.01
C LEU A 154 -1.57 6.48 12.82
N ARG A 155 -2.78 6.66 13.37
CA ARG A 155 -3.09 7.63 14.43
C ARG A 155 -3.93 6.96 15.52
N PRO A 156 -3.97 7.52 16.75
CA PRO A 156 -4.87 7.01 17.78
C PRO A 156 -6.33 6.94 17.29
N SER A 157 -7.01 5.84 17.62
CA SER A 157 -8.40 5.64 17.22
C SER A 157 -9.32 6.75 17.72
N THR A 158 -10.25 7.18 16.88
CA THR A 158 -11.31 8.14 17.23
C THR A 158 -12.64 7.41 17.49
N PRO A 159 -13.61 8.01 18.18
CA PRO A 159 -14.95 7.42 18.31
C PRO A 159 -15.58 7.08 16.94
N THR A 160 -15.42 7.97 15.95
CA THR A 160 -15.91 7.75 14.58
C THR A 160 -15.23 6.56 13.91
N SER A 161 -13.90 6.47 13.97
CA SER A 161 -13.17 5.35 13.35
C SER A 161 -13.53 4.03 14.01
N ARG A 162 -13.66 3.99 15.35
CA ARG A 162 -14.03 2.77 16.07
C ARG A 162 -15.42 2.27 15.70
N ARG A 163 -16.41 3.17 15.60
CA ARG A 163 -17.78 2.80 15.17
C ARG A 163 -17.80 2.23 13.76
N ALA A 164 -17.13 2.88 12.81
CA ALA A 164 -17.10 2.43 11.42
C ALA A 164 -16.35 1.11 11.24
N THR A 165 -15.23 0.93 11.94
CA THR A 165 -14.50 -0.34 11.95
C THR A 165 -15.35 -1.45 12.55
N MET A 166 -15.98 -1.21 13.70
CA MET A 166 -16.87 -2.18 14.36
C MET A 166 -18.03 -2.60 13.45
N ALA A 167 -18.65 -1.64 12.76
CA ALA A 167 -19.77 -1.91 11.83
C ALA A 167 -19.37 -2.76 10.61
N THR A 168 -18.07 -2.90 10.33
CA THR A 168 -17.54 -3.60 9.16
C THR A 168 -16.58 -4.73 9.52
N VAL A 169 -16.56 -5.18 10.78
CA VAL A 169 -15.65 -6.23 11.26
C VAL A 169 -15.68 -7.44 10.33
N GLY A 170 -14.48 -7.89 9.97
CA GLY A 170 -14.31 -9.04 9.10
C GLY A 170 -14.80 -8.85 7.67
N GLN A 171 -15.25 -7.67 7.22
CA GLN A 171 -15.57 -7.43 5.82
C GLN A 171 -14.33 -7.01 5.02
N GLY A 172 -14.15 -7.60 3.85
CA GLY A 172 -13.14 -7.21 2.87
C GLY A 172 -13.61 -7.41 1.44
N LEU A 173 -12.80 -6.96 0.50
CA LEU A 173 -13.09 -7.04 -0.94
C LEU A 173 -12.40 -8.24 -1.56
N THR A 174 -13.16 -9.03 -2.31
CA THR A 174 -12.66 -10.21 -3.01
C THR A 174 -12.92 -10.12 -4.50
N TYR A 175 -12.02 -10.69 -5.30
CA TYR A 175 -12.18 -10.91 -6.73
C TYR A 175 -12.06 -12.42 -7.00
N HIS A 176 -13.11 -13.02 -7.57
CA HIS A 176 -13.19 -14.48 -7.78
C HIS A 176 -12.88 -15.30 -6.51
N GLY A 177 -13.39 -14.85 -5.36
CA GLY A 177 -13.22 -15.52 -4.07
C GLY A 177 -11.84 -15.35 -3.41
N GLU A 178 -10.88 -14.67 -4.05
CA GLU A 178 -9.60 -14.33 -3.45
C GLU A 178 -9.56 -12.88 -2.99
N LEU A 179 -8.79 -12.58 -1.94
CA LEU A 179 -8.64 -11.21 -1.44
C LEU A 179 -8.03 -10.32 -2.52
N ALA A 180 -8.73 -9.24 -2.84
CA ALA A 180 -8.35 -8.33 -3.92
C ALA A 180 -7.20 -7.41 -3.49
N GLU A 181 -6.30 -7.10 -4.42
CA GLU A 181 -5.37 -5.98 -4.28
C GLU A 181 -6.14 -4.67 -4.38
N VAL A 182 -6.10 -3.80 -3.36
CA VAL A 182 -6.86 -2.54 -3.38
C VAL A 182 -6.00 -1.38 -2.95
N PHE A 183 -6.14 -0.24 -3.61
CA PHE A 183 -5.44 0.98 -3.25
C PHE A 183 -6.43 2.12 -3.01
N TYR A 184 -6.02 3.12 -2.26
CA TYR A 184 -6.82 4.32 -2.04
C TYR A 184 -5.90 5.54 -1.88
N SER A 185 -6.42 6.72 -2.19
CA SER A 185 -5.70 7.98 -2.07
C SER A 185 -6.62 9.10 -1.59
N ALA A 186 -6.04 10.19 -1.10
CA ALA A 186 -6.81 11.32 -0.57
C ALA A 186 -7.77 11.91 -1.62
N SER A 187 -7.29 12.21 -2.83
CA SER A 187 -8.12 12.69 -3.93
C SER A 187 -7.66 12.20 -5.31
N CYS A 188 -8.59 11.71 -6.11
CA CYS A 188 -8.33 11.30 -7.50
C CYS A 188 -8.15 12.49 -8.45
N GLY A 189 -8.62 13.69 -8.09
CA GLY A 189 -8.56 14.88 -8.95
C GLY A 189 -9.54 14.88 -10.13
N GLY A 190 -10.67 14.19 -9.99
CA GLY A 190 -11.74 14.09 -11.00
C GLY A 190 -11.72 12.78 -11.79
N ARG A 191 -10.59 12.06 -11.82
CA ARG A 191 -10.47 10.78 -12.53
C ARG A 191 -9.49 9.85 -11.82
N SER A 192 -9.90 8.59 -11.60
CA SER A 192 -9.00 7.56 -11.05
C SER A 192 -7.99 7.09 -12.10
N GLU A 193 -6.91 6.48 -11.64
CA GLU A 193 -5.83 5.97 -12.48
C GLU A 193 -5.88 4.44 -12.61
N LYS A 194 -5.44 3.91 -13.75
CA LYS A 194 -5.20 2.48 -13.91
C LYS A 194 -3.98 2.07 -13.10
N ALA A 195 -4.06 1.00 -12.31
CA ALA A 195 -2.94 0.54 -11.47
C ALA A 195 -1.64 0.35 -12.26
N GLY A 196 -1.72 -0.32 -13.42
CA GLY A 196 -0.59 -0.58 -14.32
C GLY A 196 0.09 0.66 -14.90
N ASP A 197 -0.58 1.82 -14.91
CA ASP A 197 -0.03 3.09 -15.40
C ASP A 197 0.80 3.80 -14.32
N VAL A 198 0.58 3.47 -13.04
CA VAL A 198 1.40 3.95 -11.90
C VAL A 198 2.47 2.94 -11.54
N TRP A 199 2.11 1.66 -11.49
CA TRP A 199 2.98 0.56 -11.11
C TRP A 199 3.00 -0.46 -12.25
N PRO A 200 4.04 -0.47 -13.10
CA PRO A 200 4.14 -1.44 -14.19
C PRO A 200 3.93 -2.88 -13.71
N GLY A 201 3.17 -3.69 -14.47
CA GLY A 201 2.85 -5.06 -14.07
C GLY A 201 1.67 -5.21 -13.09
N ALA A 202 1.18 -4.13 -12.47
CA ALA A 202 -0.03 -4.14 -11.64
C ALA A 202 -1.31 -4.13 -12.48
N ASP A 203 -1.58 -5.22 -13.22
CA ASP A 203 -2.77 -5.34 -14.06
C ASP A 203 -3.91 -6.03 -13.31
N TYR A 204 -4.77 -5.22 -12.69
CA TYR A 204 -5.95 -5.67 -11.98
C TYR A 204 -7.22 -5.22 -12.73
N PRO A 205 -8.10 -6.15 -13.18
CA PRO A 205 -9.28 -5.81 -13.99
C PRO A 205 -10.24 -4.79 -13.35
N TYR A 206 -10.22 -4.71 -12.03
CA TYR A 206 -11.07 -3.84 -11.23
C TYR A 206 -10.36 -2.54 -10.77
N LEU A 207 -9.07 -2.34 -11.06
CA LEU A 207 -8.34 -1.08 -10.81
C LEU A 207 -8.07 -0.34 -12.11
N VAL A 208 -9.17 0.13 -12.72
CA VAL A 208 -9.19 0.84 -13.99
C VAL A 208 -9.45 2.34 -13.80
N SER A 209 -9.04 3.13 -14.79
CA SER A 209 -9.30 4.57 -14.80
C SER A 209 -10.78 4.88 -15.08
N ARG A 210 -11.44 5.60 -14.15
CA ARG A 210 -12.85 5.99 -14.20
C ARG A 210 -13.03 7.46 -13.85
N ASN A 211 -14.05 8.09 -14.43
CA ASN A 211 -14.45 9.44 -14.02
C ASN A 211 -15.04 9.42 -12.61
N ASP A 212 -14.78 10.47 -11.83
CA ASP A 212 -15.34 10.67 -10.50
C ASP A 212 -16.02 12.03 -10.44
N ASP A 213 -17.32 12.04 -10.74
CA ASP A 213 -18.16 13.24 -10.89
C ASP A 213 -18.22 14.11 -9.62
N VAL A 214 -18.04 13.51 -8.45
CA VAL A 214 -17.96 14.25 -7.18
C VAL A 214 -16.64 14.99 -6.98
N CYS A 215 -15.65 14.79 -7.86
CA CYS A 215 -14.31 15.38 -7.77
C CYS A 215 -13.94 16.29 -8.97
N GLU A 216 -14.81 16.41 -9.98
CA GLU A 216 -14.51 17.07 -11.25
C GLU A 216 -14.23 18.58 -11.09
N ASP A 217 -15.02 19.24 -10.24
CA ASP A 217 -14.98 20.69 -10.01
C ASP A 217 -13.99 21.14 -8.93
N ASP A 218 -13.10 20.25 -8.46
CA ASP A 218 -12.14 20.62 -7.43
C ASP A 218 -11.22 21.75 -7.92
N PRO A 219 -10.97 22.80 -7.10
CA PRO A 219 -10.04 23.85 -7.49
C PRO A 219 -8.63 23.26 -7.65
N PRO A 220 -7.85 23.73 -8.64
CA PRO A 220 -6.48 23.28 -8.80
C PRO A 220 -5.63 23.77 -7.63
N TRP A 221 -4.63 22.98 -7.26
CA TRP A 221 -3.54 23.44 -6.41
C TRP A 221 -2.41 24.02 -7.27
N VAL A 222 -1.67 24.97 -6.70
CA VAL A 222 -0.49 25.58 -7.30
C VAL A 222 0.66 25.49 -6.31
N VAL A 223 1.84 25.09 -6.78
CA VAL A 223 3.08 25.08 -5.99
C VAL A 223 4.25 25.47 -6.88
N ASP A 224 5.15 26.28 -6.32
CA ASP A 224 6.35 26.74 -7.01
C ASP A 224 7.58 26.12 -6.35
N PHE A 225 8.51 25.61 -7.16
CA PHE A 225 9.80 25.10 -6.69
C PHE A 225 10.93 25.83 -7.40
N ARG A 226 11.99 26.22 -6.67
CA ARG A 226 13.21 26.70 -7.32
C ARG A 226 13.91 25.51 -8.00
N LEU A 227 14.49 25.74 -9.17
CA LEU A 227 15.25 24.71 -9.90
C LEU A 227 16.34 24.06 -9.05
N ASP A 228 16.97 24.84 -8.17
CA ASP A 228 18.04 24.38 -7.29
C ASP A 228 17.54 23.49 -6.14
N ASP A 229 16.31 23.72 -5.64
CA ASP A 229 15.66 22.83 -4.67
C ASP A 229 15.31 21.48 -5.32
N VAL A 230 14.80 21.52 -6.55
CA VAL A 230 14.51 20.32 -7.34
C VAL A 230 15.79 19.54 -7.64
N ARG A 231 16.87 20.22 -8.06
CA ARG A 231 18.20 19.60 -8.25
C ARG A 231 18.68 18.87 -7.00
N ARG A 232 18.69 19.54 -5.84
CA ARG A 232 19.06 18.93 -4.56
C ARG A 232 18.20 17.72 -4.21
N ALA A 233 16.90 17.79 -4.48
CA ALA A 233 15.99 16.69 -4.23
C ALA A 233 16.28 15.47 -5.11
N LEU A 234 16.61 15.70 -6.38
CA LEU A 234 17.01 14.67 -7.33
C LEU A 234 18.37 14.03 -6.96
N GLU A 235 19.33 14.82 -6.48
CA GLU A 235 20.63 14.32 -6.00
C GLU A 235 20.49 13.35 -4.83
N ARG A 236 19.57 13.63 -3.89
CA ARG A 236 19.27 12.73 -2.77
C ARG A 236 18.75 11.36 -3.22
N VAL A 237 18.23 11.24 -4.43
CA VAL A 237 17.71 9.98 -5.01
C VAL A 237 18.59 9.47 -6.16
N GLY A 238 19.85 9.94 -6.24
CA GLY A 238 20.87 9.36 -7.12
C GLY A 238 21.00 9.98 -8.51
N PHE A 239 20.42 11.16 -8.74
CA PHE A 239 20.64 11.90 -9.99
C PHE A 239 21.86 12.81 -9.88
N GLU A 240 22.63 12.91 -10.96
CA GLU A 240 23.84 13.73 -11.04
C GLU A 240 23.62 14.92 -11.99
N GLY A 241 24.12 16.10 -11.63
CA GLY A 241 24.13 17.25 -12.53
C GLY A 241 24.35 18.58 -11.80
N ASP A 242 25.28 19.39 -12.30
CA ASP A 242 25.66 20.66 -11.66
C ASP A 242 24.52 21.70 -11.67
N ARG A 243 23.58 21.59 -12.62
CA ARG A 243 22.45 22.51 -12.76
C ARG A 243 21.27 21.87 -13.47
N LEU A 244 20.11 21.85 -12.81
CA LEU A 244 18.83 21.61 -13.48
C LEU A 244 18.46 22.84 -14.31
N LYS A 245 18.35 22.66 -15.62
CA LYS A 245 18.01 23.71 -16.57
C LYS A 245 16.52 23.76 -16.82
N ASP A 246 15.86 22.62 -16.95
CA ASP A 246 14.44 22.55 -17.28
C ASP A 246 13.81 21.22 -16.89
N VAL A 247 12.48 21.21 -16.78
CA VAL A 247 11.66 20.02 -16.52
C VAL A 247 10.49 20.01 -17.51
N ASP A 248 10.54 19.09 -18.46
CA ASP A 248 9.52 18.94 -19.49
C ASP A 248 8.70 17.65 -19.29
N VAL A 249 7.42 17.68 -19.64
CA VAL A 249 6.58 16.49 -19.67
C VAL A 249 6.97 15.60 -20.85
N ASP A 250 7.36 14.35 -20.56
CA ASP A 250 7.82 13.35 -21.55
C ASP A 250 6.80 12.22 -21.78
N GLY A 251 5.59 12.35 -21.22
CA GLY A 251 4.51 11.40 -21.42
C GLY A 251 3.34 11.59 -20.46
N HIS A 252 2.21 11.00 -20.85
CA HIS A 252 1.02 10.90 -20.00
C HIS A 252 0.55 9.45 -19.90
N THR A 253 -0.17 9.16 -18.82
CA THR A 253 -0.93 7.91 -18.63
C THR A 253 -2.26 7.96 -19.38
N SER A 254 -3.01 6.85 -19.37
CA SER A 254 -4.35 6.80 -19.97
C SER A 254 -5.37 7.72 -19.27
N SER A 255 -5.16 8.08 -18.00
CA SER A 255 -6.01 9.04 -17.29
C SER A 255 -5.63 10.50 -17.52
N GLY A 256 -4.50 10.77 -18.21
CA GLY A 256 -3.98 12.11 -18.44
C GLY A 256 -3.07 12.64 -17.33
N ARG A 257 -2.65 11.79 -16.37
CA ARG A 257 -1.57 12.12 -15.43
C ARG A 257 -0.22 12.14 -16.16
N VAL A 258 0.71 12.96 -15.72
CA VAL A 258 2.10 12.92 -16.21
C VAL A 258 2.70 11.58 -15.83
N SER A 259 3.24 10.85 -16.81
CA SER A 259 3.88 9.55 -16.58
C SER A 259 5.40 9.65 -16.44
N ARG A 260 6.03 10.54 -17.23
CA ARG A 260 7.48 10.76 -17.22
C ARG A 260 7.82 12.23 -17.39
N LEU A 261 8.96 12.61 -16.84
CA LEU A 261 9.56 13.93 -16.98
C LEU A 261 10.95 13.82 -17.58
N ARG A 262 11.31 14.79 -18.41
CA ARG A 262 12.65 14.99 -18.94
C ARG A 262 13.34 16.09 -18.14
N LEU A 263 14.51 15.79 -17.60
CA LEU A 263 15.29 16.63 -16.71
C LEU A 263 16.51 17.19 -17.44
N SER A 264 16.37 18.36 -18.04
CA SER A 264 17.45 18.99 -18.80
C SER A 264 18.59 19.41 -17.85
N GLY A 265 19.77 18.82 -18.03
CA GLY A 265 20.95 19.09 -17.18
C GLY A 265 21.19 18.08 -16.06
N MET A 266 20.33 17.06 -15.91
CA MET A 266 20.51 15.96 -14.96
C MET A 266 20.83 14.64 -15.70
N ARG A 267 21.43 13.69 -14.98
CA ARG A 267 21.72 12.32 -15.41
C ARG A 267 21.29 11.34 -14.30
N PRO A 268 20.42 10.36 -14.60
CA PRO A 268 19.65 10.19 -15.83
C PRO A 268 18.82 11.44 -16.18
N ASN A 269 18.57 11.67 -17.48
CA ASN A 269 17.80 12.84 -17.94
C ASN A 269 16.30 12.56 -18.06
N VAL A 270 15.83 11.40 -17.61
CA VAL A 270 14.42 11.01 -17.60
C VAL A 270 14.12 10.37 -16.24
N ILE A 271 12.96 10.70 -15.70
CA ILE A 271 12.46 10.16 -14.43
C ILE A 271 10.96 9.84 -14.56
N ALA A 272 10.49 8.82 -13.86
CA ALA A 272 9.06 8.58 -13.71
C ALA A 272 8.44 9.68 -12.84
N ALA A 273 7.23 10.13 -13.18
CA ALA A 273 6.62 11.27 -12.50
C ALA A 273 6.31 10.99 -11.02
N ASP A 274 6.01 9.73 -10.67
CA ASP A 274 5.82 9.30 -9.29
C ASP A 274 7.14 9.39 -8.49
N GLN A 275 8.26 8.95 -9.07
CA GLN A 275 9.58 9.05 -8.46
C GLN A 275 9.99 10.51 -8.24
N PHE A 276 9.73 11.38 -9.23
CA PHE A 276 9.94 12.81 -9.11
C PHE A 276 9.13 13.42 -7.97
N ARG A 277 7.84 13.06 -7.89
CA ARG A 277 6.95 13.46 -6.80
C ARG A 277 7.48 13.01 -5.43
N MET A 278 7.92 11.76 -5.31
CA MET A 278 8.46 11.24 -4.05
C MET A 278 9.76 11.94 -3.65
N ALA A 279 10.63 12.30 -4.61
CA ALA A 279 11.87 13.02 -4.35
C ALA A 279 11.65 14.43 -3.79
N LEU A 280 10.65 15.14 -4.33
CA LEU A 280 10.25 16.48 -3.86
C LEU A 280 9.47 16.46 -2.55
N GLY A 281 8.83 15.35 -2.24
CA GLY A 281 7.97 15.19 -1.08
C GLY A 281 6.50 15.07 -1.51
N PRO A 282 5.82 13.96 -1.15
CA PRO A 282 4.45 13.68 -1.59
C PRO A 282 3.38 14.63 -1.00
N THR A 283 3.74 15.45 -0.01
CA THR A 283 2.92 16.53 0.56
C THR A 283 3.02 17.83 -0.25
N GLU A 284 4.20 18.13 -0.77
CA GLU A 284 4.49 19.35 -1.53
C GLU A 284 4.00 19.22 -2.97
N LEU A 285 4.43 18.17 -3.67
CA LEU A 285 3.88 17.82 -4.98
C LEU A 285 2.76 16.77 -4.78
N ARG A 286 1.53 17.25 -4.70
CA ARG A 286 0.40 16.44 -4.20
C ARG A 286 0.05 15.25 -5.08
N SER A 287 0.21 15.34 -6.40
CA SER A 287 -0.10 14.26 -7.35
C SER A 287 0.77 14.35 -8.61
N THR A 288 0.60 13.42 -9.56
CA THR A 288 1.15 13.49 -10.93
C THR A 288 0.17 14.08 -11.96
N ALA A 289 -1.01 14.54 -11.52
CA ALA A 289 -1.99 15.22 -12.36
C ALA A 289 -1.71 16.73 -12.38
N PHE A 290 -0.65 17.15 -13.07
CA PHE A 290 -0.25 18.56 -13.14
C PHE A 290 0.24 18.98 -14.51
N LYS A 291 0.32 20.31 -14.69
CA LYS A 291 1.14 20.98 -15.69
C LYS A 291 2.34 21.61 -14.98
N VAL A 292 3.47 21.70 -15.66
CA VAL A 292 4.68 22.37 -15.18
C VAL A 292 5.09 23.44 -16.18
N GLU A 293 5.38 24.64 -15.68
CA GLU A 293 5.85 25.78 -16.46
C GLU A 293 7.06 26.40 -15.76
N LYS A 294 8.09 26.73 -16.53
CA LYS A 294 9.29 27.38 -16.01
C LYS A 294 9.17 28.90 -16.07
N HIS A 295 9.44 29.58 -14.96
CA HIS A 295 9.50 31.03 -14.86
C HIS A 295 10.85 31.44 -14.24
N GLY A 296 11.81 31.82 -15.09
CA GLY A 296 13.15 32.16 -14.63
C GLY A 296 13.85 30.96 -13.98
N ASP A 297 14.14 31.06 -12.67
CA ASP A 297 14.76 29.99 -11.87
C ASP A 297 13.74 29.17 -11.05
N GLU A 298 12.44 29.31 -11.34
CA GLU A 298 11.35 28.59 -10.69
C GLU A 298 10.57 27.72 -11.66
N LEU A 299 10.00 26.63 -11.13
CA LEU A 299 9.05 25.74 -11.79
C LEU A 299 7.70 25.88 -11.08
N ARG A 300 6.69 26.33 -11.80
CA ARG A 300 5.31 26.40 -11.32
C ARG A 300 4.55 25.15 -11.73
N PHE A 301 4.04 24.43 -10.74
CA PHE A 301 3.17 23.28 -10.94
C PHE A 301 1.73 23.68 -10.66
N THR A 302 0.84 23.43 -11.61
CA THR A 302 -0.61 23.59 -11.44
C THR A 302 -1.27 22.23 -11.64
N GLY A 303 -1.90 21.69 -10.60
CA GLY A 303 -2.41 20.33 -10.64
C GLY A 303 -3.69 20.10 -9.86
N ARG A 304 -4.15 18.86 -9.87
CA ARG A 304 -5.38 18.38 -9.22
C ARG A 304 -5.13 17.10 -8.45
N GLY A 305 -6.04 16.77 -7.53
CA GLY A 305 -5.95 15.54 -6.74
C GLY A 305 -4.79 15.51 -5.75
N TYR A 306 -4.71 14.44 -4.98
CA TYR A 306 -3.69 14.18 -3.97
C TYR A 306 -3.50 12.67 -3.84
N GLY A 307 -2.32 12.19 -4.25
CA GLY A 307 -1.89 10.81 -4.19
C GLY A 307 -1.79 10.18 -5.58
N HIS A 308 -1.64 8.85 -5.59
CA HIS A 308 -1.47 8.09 -6.83
C HIS A 308 -2.75 7.99 -7.67
N GLY A 309 -3.93 8.19 -7.08
CA GLY A 309 -5.21 8.21 -7.79
C GLY A 309 -5.76 6.84 -8.22
N VAL A 310 -5.10 5.75 -7.83
CA VAL A 310 -5.54 4.37 -8.11
C VAL A 310 -6.54 3.91 -7.06
N GLY A 311 -7.64 3.30 -7.49
CA GLY A 311 -8.69 2.78 -6.60
C GLY A 311 -9.53 3.89 -5.96
N MET A 312 -9.77 3.79 -4.66
CA MET A 312 -10.73 4.65 -3.97
C MET A 312 -10.21 6.05 -3.67
N CYS A 313 -11.04 7.06 -3.95
CA CYS A 313 -10.84 8.45 -3.56
C CYS A 313 -11.49 8.70 -2.20
N ALA A 314 -10.73 9.00 -1.15
CA ALA A 314 -11.28 9.22 0.19
C ALA A 314 -12.20 10.44 0.27
N ILE A 315 -11.83 11.55 -0.37
CA ILE A 315 -12.67 12.75 -0.47
C ILE A 315 -13.92 12.46 -1.32
N GLY A 316 -13.77 11.74 -2.43
CA GLY A 316 -14.88 11.36 -3.30
C GLY A 316 -15.88 10.45 -2.58
N ALA A 317 -15.40 9.42 -1.87
CA ALA A 317 -16.22 8.57 -1.00
C ALA A 317 -17.02 9.39 0.02
N SER A 318 -16.38 10.39 0.65
CA SER A 318 -17.05 11.30 1.61
C SER A 318 -18.18 12.09 0.95
N ARG A 319 -17.96 12.63 -0.26
CA ARG A 319 -18.97 13.36 -1.03
C ARG A 319 -20.12 12.47 -1.51
N ARG A 320 -19.83 11.24 -1.90
CA ARG A 320 -20.84 10.23 -2.26
C ARG A 320 -21.71 9.86 -1.07
N ALA A 321 -21.11 9.65 0.10
CA ALA A 321 -21.85 9.40 1.33
C ALA A 321 -22.74 10.60 1.70
N LEU A 322 -22.28 11.84 1.48
CA LEU A 322 -23.12 13.04 1.65
C LEU A 322 -24.32 13.09 0.69
N ARG A 323 -24.21 12.47 -0.50
CA ARG A 323 -25.34 12.26 -1.43
C ARG A 323 -26.25 11.09 -1.05
N GLY A 324 -25.97 10.40 0.06
CA GLY A 324 -26.76 9.27 0.55
C GLY A 324 -26.37 7.91 -0.06
N GLU A 325 -25.25 7.82 -0.77
CA GLU A 325 -24.75 6.54 -1.26
C GLU A 325 -24.32 5.63 -0.10
N SER A 326 -24.67 4.34 -0.19
CA SER A 326 -24.24 3.33 0.79
C SER A 326 -22.76 2.98 0.63
N ALA A 327 -22.14 2.41 1.68
CA ALA A 327 -20.76 1.93 1.61
C ALA A 327 -20.54 0.95 0.44
N LYS A 328 -21.51 0.08 0.17
CA LYS A 328 -21.48 -0.85 -0.97
C LYS A 328 -21.43 -0.11 -2.31
N ALA A 329 -22.30 0.89 -2.51
CA ALA A 329 -22.34 1.65 -3.75
C ALA A 329 -21.04 2.44 -3.98
N ILE A 330 -20.48 3.02 -2.90
CA ILE A 330 -19.19 3.70 -2.93
C ILE A 330 -18.08 2.74 -3.37
N LEU A 331 -18.01 1.55 -2.75
CA LEU A 331 -17.00 0.54 -3.10
C LEU A 331 -17.16 0.03 -4.53
N GLU A 332 -18.38 -0.18 -5.01
CA GLU A 332 -18.65 -0.62 -6.39
C GLU A 332 -18.23 0.43 -7.43
N GLN A 333 -18.34 1.72 -7.10
CA GLN A 333 -17.85 2.79 -7.98
C GLN A 333 -16.32 2.78 -8.12
N TYR A 334 -15.59 2.56 -7.03
CA TYR A 334 -14.12 2.61 -7.01
C TYR A 334 -13.43 1.28 -7.32
N TYR A 335 -14.12 0.16 -7.09
CA TYR A 335 -13.63 -1.20 -7.29
C TYR A 335 -14.67 -2.06 -8.02
N PRO A 336 -14.99 -1.73 -9.29
CA PRO A 336 -16.02 -2.43 -10.04
C PRO A 336 -15.72 -3.91 -10.16
N GLY A 337 -16.71 -4.76 -9.84
CA GLY A 337 -16.58 -6.22 -9.91
C GLY A 337 -15.94 -6.86 -8.68
N LEU A 338 -15.59 -6.09 -7.64
CA LEU A 338 -15.24 -6.67 -6.34
C LEU A 338 -16.49 -6.97 -5.51
N GLU A 339 -16.43 -8.06 -4.74
CA GLU A 339 -17.48 -8.48 -3.83
C GLU A 339 -17.10 -8.18 -2.37
N ILE A 340 -18.06 -7.72 -1.58
CA ILE A 340 -17.87 -7.57 -0.13
C ILE A 340 -18.14 -8.92 0.52
N THR A 341 -17.09 -9.54 1.06
CA THR A 341 -17.13 -10.88 1.65
C THR A 341 -16.77 -10.83 3.13
N SER A 342 -17.42 -11.67 3.93
CA SER A 342 -16.99 -11.92 5.31
C SER A 342 -15.74 -12.80 5.32
N LEU A 343 -14.63 -12.22 5.77
CA LEU A 343 -13.32 -12.83 5.90
C LEU A 343 -13.18 -13.67 7.18
N VAL A 344 -14.26 -13.84 7.96
CA VAL A 344 -14.32 -14.67 9.17
C VAL A 344 -14.14 -16.16 8.83
N SER A 345 -14.36 -16.56 7.57
CA SER A 345 -14.10 -17.91 7.05
C SER A 345 -12.71 -18.10 6.43
N ILE A 346 -11.83 -17.09 6.47
CA ILE A 346 -10.43 -17.28 6.07
C ILE A 346 -9.69 -17.80 7.31
N PRO A 347 -9.18 -19.04 7.31
CA PRO A 347 -8.46 -19.58 8.46
C PRO A 347 -7.29 -18.63 8.81
N PRO A 348 -6.93 -18.53 10.10
CA PRO A 348 -5.78 -17.72 10.51
C PRO A 348 -4.57 -18.11 9.66
N VAL A 349 -3.81 -17.11 9.21
CA VAL A 349 -2.50 -17.34 8.58
C VAL A 349 -1.69 -18.16 9.59
N LEU A 350 -1.56 -19.45 9.29
CA LEU A 350 -0.80 -20.39 10.08
C LEU A 350 0.65 -19.96 10.01
N VAL A 351 1.20 -19.70 11.20
CA VAL A 351 2.62 -19.63 11.49
C VAL A 351 3.34 -20.76 10.75
N VAL A 352 4.37 -20.39 9.99
CA VAL A 352 5.27 -21.28 9.27
C VAL A 352 5.74 -22.40 10.19
N VAL A 353 5.53 -23.65 9.76
CA VAL A 353 6.10 -24.84 10.40
C VAL A 353 7.64 -24.74 10.31
N PRO A 354 8.39 -24.75 11.43
CA PRO A 354 9.83 -24.86 11.37
C PRO A 354 10.18 -26.18 10.72
N GLN A 355 10.84 -26.15 9.55
CA GLN A 355 11.56 -27.33 9.10
C GLN A 355 12.77 -27.49 10.03
N SER A 356 13.03 -28.72 10.47
CA SER A 356 14.02 -29.11 11.49
C SER A 356 15.49 -28.76 11.17
N SER A 357 15.75 -27.98 10.12
CA SER A 357 17.06 -27.52 9.65
C SER A 357 17.37 -26.07 10.00
N GLY A 358 16.46 -25.33 10.64
CA GLY A 358 16.65 -23.89 10.90
C GLY A 358 16.53 -23.01 9.65
N ILE A 359 16.02 -23.55 8.54
CA ILE A 359 15.75 -22.82 7.30
C ILE A 359 14.24 -22.66 7.14
N SER A 360 13.80 -21.42 7.01
CA SER A 360 12.41 -21.06 6.71
C SER A 360 12.31 -20.56 5.28
N VAL A 361 11.36 -21.07 4.51
CA VAL A 361 11.15 -20.66 3.11
C VAL A 361 9.72 -20.18 2.90
N THR A 362 9.59 -18.98 2.36
CA THR A 362 8.31 -18.39 1.93
C THR A 362 8.29 -18.31 0.41
N VAL A 363 7.25 -18.88 -0.21
CA VAL A 363 7.02 -18.77 -1.67
C VAL A 363 5.61 -18.26 -1.93
N PRO A 364 5.38 -17.53 -3.03
CA PRO A 364 4.04 -17.14 -3.46
C PRO A 364 3.20 -18.39 -3.75
N LYS A 365 1.90 -18.34 -3.45
CA LYS A 365 0.96 -19.46 -3.66
C LYS A 365 0.90 -19.93 -5.13
N ALA A 366 1.11 -19.02 -6.08
CA ALA A 366 1.14 -19.30 -7.51
C ALA A 366 2.55 -19.61 -8.07
N SER A 367 3.55 -19.77 -7.21
CA SER A 367 4.91 -20.08 -7.62
C SER A 367 4.98 -21.44 -8.33
N SER A 368 5.72 -21.50 -9.44
CA SER A 368 6.06 -22.75 -10.11
C SER A 368 7.13 -23.57 -9.36
N ILE A 369 7.74 -22.99 -8.31
CA ILE A 369 8.77 -23.61 -7.48
C ILE A 369 8.24 -23.76 -6.05
N ALA A 370 8.31 -24.98 -5.53
CA ALA A 370 7.84 -25.28 -4.18
C ALA A 370 8.82 -24.80 -3.10
N ALA A 371 8.31 -24.35 -1.95
CA ALA A 371 9.14 -23.97 -0.80
C ALA A 371 10.08 -25.10 -0.33
N SER A 372 9.61 -26.34 -0.40
CA SER A 372 10.41 -27.54 -0.07
C SER A 372 11.59 -27.75 -1.01
N GLU A 373 11.47 -27.36 -2.28
CA GLU A 373 12.54 -27.48 -3.26
C GLU A 373 13.65 -26.48 -2.97
N ILE A 374 13.29 -25.20 -2.77
CA ILE A 374 14.23 -24.15 -2.35
C ILE A 374 14.89 -24.52 -1.02
N GLY A 375 14.11 -25.02 -0.05
CA GLY A 375 14.63 -25.46 1.24
C GLY A 375 15.64 -26.60 1.12
N ARG A 376 15.39 -27.58 0.24
CA ARG A 376 16.33 -28.67 -0.04
C ARG A 376 17.62 -28.15 -0.67
N ILE A 377 17.53 -27.25 -1.65
CA ILE A 377 18.69 -26.64 -2.30
C ILE A 377 19.51 -25.84 -1.28
N ALA A 378 18.86 -24.98 -0.51
CA ALA A 378 19.51 -24.14 0.49
C ALA A 378 20.20 -24.97 1.58
N SER A 379 19.53 -26.03 2.06
CA SER A 379 20.13 -26.95 3.05
C SER A 379 21.34 -27.70 2.49
N ALA A 380 21.25 -28.18 1.25
CA ALA A 380 22.38 -28.86 0.60
C ALA A 380 23.57 -27.90 0.39
N ALA A 381 23.30 -26.70 -0.14
CA ALA A 381 24.31 -25.67 -0.34
C ALA A 381 24.95 -25.25 0.99
N HIS A 382 24.16 -24.98 2.03
CA HIS A 382 24.67 -24.60 3.35
C HIS A 382 25.55 -25.71 3.91
N ASN A 383 25.09 -26.97 3.95
CA ASN A 383 25.86 -28.08 4.52
C ASN A 383 27.19 -28.33 3.79
N GLU A 384 27.23 -28.13 2.48
CA GLU A 384 28.45 -28.26 1.68
C GLU A 384 29.41 -27.08 1.92
N LEU A 385 28.91 -25.86 1.76
CA LEU A 385 29.70 -24.64 1.86
C LEU A 385 30.17 -24.39 3.28
N ALA A 386 29.35 -24.65 4.30
CA ALA A 386 29.72 -24.53 5.71
C ALA A 386 30.91 -25.42 6.09
N ARG A 387 30.96 -26.65 5.53
CA ARG A 387 32.11 -27.55 5.73
C ARG A 387 33.37 -27.03 5.08
N THR A 388 33.26 -26.49 3.86
CA THR A 388 34.39 -25.94 3.10
C THR A 388 34.91 -24.65 3.73
N LEU A 389 34.01 -23.77 4.15
CA LEU A 389 34.34 -22.44 4.66
C LEU A 389 34.67 -22.46 6.15
N GLY A 390 34.17 -23.44 6.91
CA GLY A 390 34.24 -23.45 8.38
C GLY A 390 33.39 -22.35 9.02
N THR A 391 32.26 -22.01 8.40
CA THR A 391 31.29 -21.01 8.90
C THR A 391 29.86 -21.57 8.84
N SER A 392 28.93 -20.94 9.55
CA SER A 392 27.51 -21.31 9.52
C SER A 392 26.64 -20.07 9.72
N VAL A 393 25.46 -20.04 9.06
CA VAL A 393 24.52 -18.91 9.07
C VAL A 393 23.07 -19.36 9.30
N LEU A 394 22.89 -20.28 10.25
CA LEU A 394 21.55 -20.70 10.70
C LEU A 394 21.16 -19.97 11.99
N PRO A 395 19.88 -19.60 12.20
CA PRO A 395 18.75 -19.84 11.28
C PRO A 395 18.81 -18.94 10.04
N MET A 396 18.13 -19.36 8.96
CA MET A 396 18.07 -18.63 7.70
C MET A 396 16.62 -18.50 7.22
N THR A 397 16.27 -17.35 6.66
CA THR A 397 14.98 -17.14 5.99
C THR A 397 15.19 -16.91 4.50
N ILE A 398 14.34 -17.52 3.67
CA ILE A 398 14.40 -17.40 2.21
C ILE A 398 13.02 -17.01 1.71
N ARG A 399 12.95 -15.93 0.93
CA ARG A 399 11.70 -15.50 0.30
C ARG A 399 11.86 -15.47 -1.22
N LEU A 400 10.98 -16.19 -1.90
CA LEU A 400 10.75 -16.05 -3.33
C LEU A 400 9.71 -14.95 -3.56
N HIS A 401 9.98 -14.05 -4.50
CA HIS A 401 9.08 -12.95 -4.85
C HIS A 401 8.09 -13.35 -5.93
N ASP A 402 6.91 -12.73 -5.96
CA ASP A 402 5.89 -13.04 -6.97
C ASP A 402 6.13 -12.28 -8.28
N THR A 403 6.69 -11.07 -8.18
CA THR A 403 6.91 -10.15 -9.29
C THR A 403 8.28 -9.47 -9.18
N PRO A 404 8.87 -9.01 -10.31
CA PRO A 404 10.11 -8.25 -10.27
C PRO A 404 9.99 -6.98 -9.42
N ASP A 405 8.79 -6.39 -9.35
CA ASP A 405 8.54 -5.19 -8.55
C ASP A 405 8.44 -5.49 -7.05
N SER A 406 7.84 -6.59 -6.61
CA SER A 406 7.88 -6.96 -5.18
C SER A 406 9.33 -7.16 -4.71
N PHE A 407 10.15 -7.81 -5.56
CA PHE A 407 11.57 -8.00 -5.30
C PHE A 407 12.31 -6.67 -5.25
N ARG A 408 12.11 -5.79 -6.23
CA ARG A 408 12.76 -4.47 -6.31
C ARG A 408 12.37 -3.58 -5.12
N LEU A 409 11.09 -3.52 -4.79
CA LEU A 409 10.59 -2.71 -3.68
C LEU A 409 11.15 -3.17 -2.34
N ALA A 410 11.25 -4.49 -2.15
CA ALA A 410 11.72 -5.03 -0.89
C ALA A 410 13.25 -5.02 -0.76
N THR A 411 14.01 -5.13 -1.86
CA THR A 411 15.49 -5.16 -1.84
C THR A 411 16.16 -3.82 -2.10
N ASN A 412 15.42 -2.85 -2.66
CA ASN A 412 15.98 -1.67 -3.31
C ASN A 412 17.08 -2.00 -4.34
N ARG A 413 17.04 -3.19 -4.96
CA ARG A 413 17.97 -3.60 -6.02
C ARG A 413 17.33 -3.51 -7.40
N PRO A 414 18.11 -3.23 -8.45
CA PRO A 414 17.60 -3.20 -9.81
C PRO A 414 16.98 -4.54 -10.23
N TRP A 415 16.05 -4.49 -11.19
CA TRP A 415 15.30 -5.66 -11.69
C TRP A 415 16.18 -6.77 -12.31
N TRP A 416 17.44 -6.46 -12.64
CA TRP A 416 18.38 -7.43 -13.19
C TRP A 416 19.14 -8.26 -12.15
N VAL A 417 18.99 -7.94 -10.86
CA VAL A 417 19.50 -8.77 -9.76
C VAL A 417 18.56 -9.97 -9.55
N SER A 418 19.13 -11.13 -9.28
CA SER A 418 18.38 -12.39 -9.10
C SER A 418 18.24 -12.79 -7.64
N GLU A 419 19.19 -12.39 -6.80
CA GLU A 419 19.20 -12.69 -5.39
C GLU A 419 19.82 -11.54 -4.58
N VAL A 420 19.40 -11.41 -3.33
CA VAL A 420 20.04 -10.55 -2.33
C VAL A 420 20.16 -11.32 -1.03
N ALA A 421 21.36 -11.37 -0.48
CA ALA A 421 21.63 -12.02 0.78
C ALA A 421 22.15 -11.01 1.80
N GLU A 422 21.45 -10.86 2.94
CA GLU A 422 21.82 -9.92 4.00
C GLU A 422 21.47 -10.48 5.38
N GLY A 423 22.47 -10.48 6.28
CA GLY A 423 22.34 -11.04 7.62
C GLY A 423 22.06 -12.54 7.61
N THR A 424 20.79 -12.92 7.81
CA THR A 424 20.32 -14.32 7.76
C THR A 424 19.19 -14.51 6.75
N SER A 425 18.96 -13.51 5.90
CA SER A 425 17.84 -13.45 4.97
C SER A 425 18.34 -13.54 3.54
N ILE A 426 17.63 -14.32 2.72
CA ILE A 426 17.83 -14.43 1.29
C ILE A 426 16.53 -14.05 0.60
N ASP A 427 16.65 -13.16 -0.37
CA ASP A 427 15.56 -12.82 -1.26
C ASP A 427 15.88 -13.20 -2.68
N LEU A 428 14.92 -13.85 -3.31
CA LEU A 428 15.04 -14.38 -4.66
C LEU A 428 14.03 -13.68 -5.57
N ALA A 429 14.49 -13.28 -6.75
CA ALA A 429 13.62 -12.82 -7.82
C ALA A 429 12.56 -13.89 -8.16
N PRO A 430 11.46 -13.54 -8.82
CA PRO A 430 10.39 -14.50 -9.09
C PRO A 430 10.83 -15.73 -9.87
N ALA A 431 10.11 -16.83 -9.67
CA ALA A 431 10.40 -18.10 -10.34
C ALA A 431 10.57 -17.96 -11.86
N SER A 432 9.75 -17.13 -12.51
CA SER A 432 9.83 -16.85 -13.95
C SER A 432 11.13 -16.14 -14.35
N VAL A 433 11.65 -15.26 -13.49
CA VAL A 433 12.92 -14.55 -13.69
C VAL A 433 14.09 -15.52 -13.49
N LEU A 434 14.06 -16.32 -12.42
CA LEU A 434 15.11 -17.29 -12.14
C LEU A 434 15.20 -18.35 -13.24
N ALA A 435 14.06 -18.83 -13.76
CA ALA A 435 14.03 -19.79 -14.86
C ALA A 435 14.74 -19.28 -16.12
N GLN A 436 14.66 -17.97 -16.41
CA GLN A 436 15.37 -17.35 -17.53
C GLN A 436 16.87 -17.15 -17.27
N ARG A 437 17.32 -17.29 -16.02
CA ARG A 437 18.67 -16.94 -15.55
C ARG A 437 19.44 -18.14 -14.99
N GLY A 438 19.14 -19.34 -15.49
CA GLY A 438 19.84 -20.57 -15.10
C GLY A 438 19.15 -21.39 -14.02
N GLY A 439 17.94 -20.99 -13.60
CA GLY A 439 17.13 -21.70 -12.62
C GLY A 439 17.34 -21.19 -11.20
N VAL A 440 16.63 -21.81 -10.25
CA VAL A 440 16.64 -21.39 -8.83
C VAL A 440 17.88 -21.86 -8.07
N GLU A 441 18.49 -22.96 -8.50
CA GLU A 441 19.62 -23.57 -7.80
C GLU A 441 20.87 -22.68 -7.76
N PRO A 442 21.34 -22.10 -8.88
CA PRO A 442 22.50 -21.19 -8.86
C PRO A 442 22.29 -19.98 -7.95
N SER A 443 21.10 -19.35 -8.01
CA SER A 443 20.78 -18.18 -7.18
C SER A 443 20.71 -18.50 -5.69
N VAL A 444 20.07 -19.61 -5.30
CA VAL A 444 20.03 -20.03 -3.89
C VAL A 444 21.43 -20.34 -3.39
N ARG A 445 22.23 -21.06 -4.19
CA ARG A 445 23.59 -21.43 -3.80
C ARG A 445 24.50 -20.21 -3.65
N LEU A 446 24.42 -19.26 -4.58
CA LEU A 446 25.16 -18.00 -4.51
C LEU A 446 24.78 -17.19 -3.27
N ALA A 447 23.48 -17.01 -3.01
CA ALA A 447 23.02 -16.27 -1.84
C ALA A 447 23.46 -16.93 -0.51
N VAL A 448 23.45 -18.28 -0.43
CA VAL A 448 23.98 -18.99 0.74
C VAL A 448 25.48 -18.76 0.91
N ALA A 449 26.25 -18.75 -0.18
CA ALA A 449 27.68 -18.46 -0.15
C ALA A 449 27.94 -17.02 0.32
N GLU A 450 27.16 -16.05 -0.16
CA GLU A 450 27.24 -14.64 0.26
C GLU A 450 27.06 -14.50 1.76
N LEU A 451 26.05 -15.15 2.35
CA LEU A 451 25.82 -15.14 3.80
C LEU A 451 26.99 -15.77 4.58
N LEU A 452 27.53 -16.90 4.10
CA LEU A 452 28.61 -17.61 4.79
C LEU A 452 29.96 -16.89 4.77
N VAL A 453 30.19 -16.02 3.78
CA VAL A 453 31.42 -15.22 3.66
C VAL A 453 31.29 -13.79 4.19
N ALA A 454 30.08 -13.32 4.48
CA ALA A 454 29.79 -11.93 4.87
C ALA A 454 30.58 -11.50 6.11
N ASP A 455 30.43 -12.18 7.24
CA ASP A 455 31.10 -11.82 8.49
C ASP A 455 32.63 -11.99 8.42
N PRO A 456 33.18 -13.11 7.91
CA PRO A 456 34.64 -13.29 7.85
C PRO A 456 35.35 -12.30 6.93
N LEU A 457 34.65 -11.75 5.94
CA LEU A 457 35.19 -10.75 5.00
C LEU A 457 34.64 -9.35 5.23
N ALA A 458 34.02 -9.08 6.39
CA ALA A 458 33.55 -7.76 6.74
C ALA A 458 34.69 -6.72 6.60
N GLY A 459 34.42 -5.60 5.94
CA GLY A 459 35.41 -4.55 5.67
C GLY A 459 36.44 -4.86 4.58
N ARG A 460 36.37 -6.02 3.92
CA ARG A 460 37.17 -6.30 2.71
C ARG A 460 36.59 -5.59 1.47
N PRO A 461 37.41 -5.26 0.47
CA PRO A 461 36.95 -4.72 -0.80
C PRO A 461 35.83 -5.57 -1.41
N ALA A 462 34.91 -4.95 -2.16
CA ALA A 462 33.75 -5.65 -2.71
C ALA A 462 34.17 -6.81 -3.62
N TRP A 463 35.27 -6.65 -4.38
CA TRP A 463 35.76 -7.73 -5.25
C TRP A 463 36.23 -8.97 -4.48
N VAL A 464 36.70 -8.82 -3.24
CA VAL A 464 37.07 -9.96 -2.39
C VAL A 464 35.81 -10.65 -1.88
N ARG A 465 34.84 -9.88 -1.37
CA ARG A 465 33.59 -10.41 -0.81
C ARG A 465 32.74 -11.12 -1.86
N ILE A 466 32.46 -10.44 -2.96
CA ILE A 466 31.67 -10.94 -4.08
C ILE A 466 32.43 -12.05 -4.81
N GLY A 467 33.74 -11.86 -5.04
CA GLY A 467 34.58 -12.87 -5.67
C GLY A 467 34.66 -14.18 -4.89
N ALA A 468 34.75 -14.11 -3.55
CA ALA A 468 34.70 -15.29 -2.69
C ALA A 468 33.36 -16.02 -2.78
N ALA A 469 32.25 -15.29 -2.61
CA ALA A 469 30.91 -15.88 -2.67
C ALA A 469 30.68 -16.64 -3.98
N ARG A 470 31.01 -16.00 -5.12
CA ARG A 470 30.95 -16.65 -6.44
C ARG A 470 31.88 -17.84 -6.56
N TYR A 471 33.14 -17.69 -6.12
CA TYR A 471 34.12 -18.76 -6.20
C TYR A 471 33.69 -20.04 -5.51
N PHE A 472 33.10 -19.92 -4.33
CA PHE A 472 32.61 -21.07 -3.57
C PHE A 472 31.25 -21.57 -4.08
N ALA A 473 30.38 -20.68 -4.56
CA ALA A 473 29.09 -21.07 -5.16
C ALA A 473 29.27 -21.86 -6.46
N ASP A 474 30.10 -21.37 -7.39
CA ASP A 474 30.32 -21.99 -8.71
C ASP A 474 31.28 -23.19 -8.66
N GLY A 475 32.05 -23.30 -7.56
CA GLY A 475 32.93 -24.43 -7.25
C GLY A 475 34.37 -24.23 -7.77
N PRO A 476 35.41 -24.49 -6.96
CA PRO A 476 36.82 -24.22 -7.31
C PRO A 476 37.30 -24.79 -8.65
N ALA A 477 36.75 -25.93 -9.07
CA ALA A 477 37.19 -26.65 -10.27
C ALA A 477 36.68 -26.02 -11.59
N SER A 478 35.66 -25.17 -11.56
CA SER A 478 35.04 -24.57 -12.74
C SER A 478 35.66 -23.21 -13.13
N ILE A 479 36.55 -22.66 -12.30
CA ILE A 479 36.96 -21.25 -12.35
C ILE A 479 38.36 -21.08 -12.94
N LYS A 480 38.49 -20.18 -13.91
CA LYS A 480 39.80 -19.78 -14.46
C LYS A 480 40.33 -18.56 -13.70
N PRO A 481 41.50 -18.63 -13.04
CA PRO A 481 42.11 -17.47 -12.41
C PRO A 481 42.36 -16.34 -13.40
N ALA A 482 42.11 -15.10 -12.97
CA ALA A 482 42.42 -13.93 -13.77
C ALA A 482 43.93 -13.86 -14.06
N SER A 483 44.31 -13.30 -15.21
CA SER A 483 45.74 -13.09 -15.51
C SER A 483 46.33 -12.04 -14.56
N SER A 484 47.65 -12.05 -14.38
CA SER A 484 48.37 -11.04 -13.58
C SER A 484 48.24 -9.61 -14.12
N ARG A 485 47.85 -9.45 -15.40
CA ARG A 485 47.62 -8.16 -16.05
C ARG A 485 46.19 -7.64 -15.87
N THR A 486 45.26 -8.47 -15.43
CA THR A 486 43.84 -8.10 -15.26
C THR A 486 43.65 -7.36 -13.95
N LYS A 487 43.19 -6.10 -14.01
CA LYS A 487 42.82 -5.34 -12.81
C LYS A 487 41.54 -5.89 -12.20
N CYS A 488 41.50 -5.97 -10.88
CA CYS A 488 40.27 -6.31 -10.16
C CYS A 488 39.29 -5.15 -10.23
N PRO A 489 37.98 -5.45 -10.26
CA PRO A 489 36.96 -4.41 -10.32
C PRO A 489 36.97 -3.57 -9.04
N THR A 490 36.64 -2.30 -9.21
CA THR A 490 36.41 -1.36 -8.11
C THR A 490 35.08 -1.64 -7.42
N ASP A 491 34.92 -1.12 -6.21
CA ASP A 491 33.65 -1.21 -5.47
C ASP A 491 32.50 -0.53 -6.24
N ALA A 492 32.77 0.56 -6.97
CA ALA A 492 31.77 1.22 -7.81
C ALA A 492 31.30 0.33 -8.96
N GLU A 493 32.20 -0.39 -9.64
CA GLU A 493 31.84 -1.32 -10.71
C GLU A 493 30.94 -2.47 -10.22
N LEU A 494 31.11 -2.90 -8.98
CA LEU A 494 30.35 -4.02 -8.39
C LEU A 494 29.05 -3.57 -7.72
N LEU A 495 29.07 -2.48 -6.97
CA LEU A 495 27.96 -2.05 -6.13
C LEU A 495 27.04 -1.04 -6.83
N LEU A 496 27.52 -0.34 -7.86
CA LEU A 496 26.80 0.72 -8.59
C LEU A 496 26.72 0.43 -10.10
N ALA A 497 26.66 -0.85 -10.46
CA ALA A 497 26.57 -1.25 -11.86
C ALA A 497 25.30 -0.68 -12.53
N VAL A 498 25.48 -0.01 -13.68
CA VAL A 498 24.40 0.65 -14.43
C VAL A 498 23.62 -0.29 -15.37
N SER A 499 24.04 -1.55 -15.49
CA SER A 499 23.36 -2.57 -16.29
C SER A 499 23.67 -3.99 -15.84
N ALA A 500 22.80 -4.93 -16.20
CA ALA A 500 22.97 -6.37 -15.95
C ALA A 500 24.29 -6.91 -16.52
N THR A 501 24.70 -6.45 -17.71
CA THR A 501 25.94 -6.89 -18.35
C THR A 501 27.16 -6.35 -17.62
N ALA A 502 27.15 -5.06 -17.26
CA ALA A 502 28.23 -4.46 -16.48
C ALA A 502 28.42 -5.16 -15.13
N GLN A 503 27.31 -5.48 -14.44
CA GLN A 503 27.35 -6.21 -13.18
C GLN A 503 27.96 -7.60 -13.34
N ARG A 504 27.45 -8.41 -14.29
CA ARG A 504 27.98 -9.76 -14.55
C ARG A 504 29.47 -9.73 -14.91
N GLU A 505 29.89 -8.82 -15.77
CA GLU A 505 31.30 -8.70 -16.15
C GLU A 505 32.18 -8.31 -14.95
N ALA A 506 31.72 -7.40 -14.09
CA ALA A 506 32.43 -7.03 -12.87
C ALA A 506 32.52 -8.21 -11.90
N GLU A 507 31.43 -8.93 -11.69
CA GLU A 507 31.36 -10.12 -10.82
C GLU A 507 32.26 -11.26 -11.30
N THR A 508 32.26 -11.58 -12.60
CA THR A 508 33.18 -12.59 -13.18
C THR A 508 34.64 -12.17 -13.03
N ARG A 509 34.96 -10.87 -13.17
CA ARG A 509 36.32 -10.37 -12.90
C ARG A 509 36.67 -10.48 -11.41
N ALA A 510 35.74 -10.20 -10.51
CA ALA A 510 35.94 -10.34 -9.07
C ALA A 510 36.25 -11.79 -8.68
N GLU A 511 35.48 -12.75 -9.20
CA GLU A 511 35.71 -14.18 -9.02
C GLU A 511 37.09 -14.62 -9.53
N GLY A 512 37.45 -14.25 -10.77
CA GLY A 512 38.76 -14.56 -11.33
C GLY A 512 39.91 -13.93 -10.53
N CYS A 513 39.72 -12.71 -10.02
CA CYS A 513 40.67 -12.06 -9.13
C CYS A 513 40.82 -12.80 -7.80
N PHE A 514 39.71 -13.18 -7.17
CA PHE A 514 39.74 -13.96 -5.95
C PHE A 514 40.47 -15.29 -6.13
N ALA A 515 40.16 -16.02 -7.21
CA ALA A 515 40.84 -17.26 -7.57
C ALA A 515 42.36 -17.08 -7.81
N ARG A 516 42.79 -15.91 -8.31
CA ARG A 516 44.21 -15.59 -8.50
C ARG A 516 44.93 -15.27 -7.20
N GLU A 517 44.28 -14.58 -6.27
CA GLU A 517 44.89 -14.18 -5.00
C GLU A 517 44.82 -15.27 -3.93
N LEU A 518 43.82 -16.16 -4.00
CA LEU A 518 43.61 -17.23 -3.01
C LEU A 518 44.86 -18.09 -2.76
N PRO A 519 45.61 -18.60 -3.76
CA PRO A 519 46.82 -19.40 -3.50
C PRO A 519 47.95 -18.64 -2.80
N LYS A 520 47.95 -17.30 -2.86
CA LYS A 520 48.92 -16.45 -2.17
C LYS A 520 48.54 -16.25 -0.71
N ALA A 521 47.26 -16.41 -0.38
CA ALA A 521 46.73 -16.38 0.96
C ALA A 521 46.67 -17.81 1.53
N ARG A 522 47.15 -18.02 2.77
CA ARG A 522 47.06 -19.34 3.42
C ARG A 522 45.62 -19.71 3.82
N ASP A 523 44.74 -18.71 3.85
CA ASP A 523 43.33 -18.82 4.21
C ASP A 523 42.56 -17.79 3.35
N TRP A 524 41.39 -18.19 2.86
CA TRP A 524 40.52 -17.35 2.05
C TRP A 524 40.11 -16.04 2.76
N ARG A 525 40.05 -16.05 4.10
CA ARG A 525 39.79 -14.86 4.95
C ARG A 525 40.89 -13.81 4.89
N LEU A 526 42.08 -14.21 4.42
CA LEU A 526 43.28 -13.36 4.34
C LEU A 526 43.50 -12.77 2.94
N VAL A 527 42.66 -13.09 1.97
CA VAL A 527 42.70 -12.45 0.64
C VAL A 527 42.42 -10.95 0.78
N ARG A 528 43.19 -10.12 0.06
CA ARG A 528 43.15 -8.65 0.14
C ARG A 528 43.13 -8.00 -1.22
#